data_AF-A0A7I0JQJ2-F1
#
_entry.id   AF-A0A7I0JQJ2-F1
#
_cell.length_a   1.000
_cell.length_b   1.000
_cell.length_c   1.000
_cell.angle_alpha   90.00
_cell.angle_beta   90.00
_cell.angle_gamma   90.00
#
_symmetry.space_group_name_H-M   'P 1'
#
loop_
_entity.id
_entity.type
_entity.pdbx_description
1 polymer ?
#
loop_
_entity_poly.entity_id
_entity_poly.type
_entity_poly.pdbx_seq_one_letter_code
_entity_poly.pdbx_strand_id
1 'polypeptide(L)'
;HLEREKELTKFRDLIAAERRQLPWFKLRKDYVFESEAGPKRLGDLFAGKSQLIVYHFMMTPGCDHRCHGCSFLADHIDGANQHLKHHDVSLVVVARAPLAEILPYKQRMGWKFDWVSSYASDFNFDLQV
;
A
#
# COMPACT_ATOMS: atom_id res chain seq x y z
N HIS A 1 -5.84 34.58 -15.20
CA HIS A 1 -6.00 33.13 -14.92
C HIS A 1 -4.82 32.58 -14.13
N LEU A 2 -3.58 32.82 -14.60
CA LEU A 2 -2.35 32.37 -13.93
C LEU A 2 -2.21 32.79 -12.46
N GLU A 3 -2.60 34.03 -12.10
CA GLU A 3 -2.59 34.48 -10.70
C GLU A 3 -3.49 33.61 -9.80
N ARG A 4 -4.70 33.29 -10.26
CA ARG A 4 -5.65 32.43 -9.55
C ARG A 4 -5.15 30.98 -9.46
N GLU A 5 -4.49 30.46 -10.50
CA GLU A 5 -3.84 29.13 -10.43
C GLU A 5 -2.71 29.10 -9.40
N LYS A 6 -1.91 30.16 -9.32
CA LYS A 6 -0.83 30.27 -8.34
C LYS A 6 -1.38 30.34 -6.90
N GLU A 7 -2.48 31.05 -6.69
CA GLU A 7 -3.19 31.06 -5.41
C GLU A 7 -3.68 29.66 -5.03
N LEU A 8 -4.25 28.91 -5.97
CA LEU A 8 -4.67 27.53 -5.74
C LEU A 8 -3.49 26.62 -5.34
N THR A 9 -2.32 26.74 -5.99
CA THR A 9 -1.13 25.96 -5.61
C THR A 9 -0.70 26.27 -4.18
N LYS A 10 -0.58 27.55 -3.81
CA LYS A 10 -0.23 27.96 -2.44
C LYS A 10 -1.23 27.43 -1.41
N PHE A 11 -2.52 27.46 -1.74
CA PHE A 11 -3.55 26.92 -0.86
C PHE A 11 -3.41 25.40 -0.69
N ARG A 12 -3.11 24.65 -1.77
CA ARG A 12 -2.82 23.22 -1.68
C ARG A 12 -1.60 22.92 -0.81
N ASP A 13 -0.57 23.76 -0.85
CA ASP A 13 0.62 23.62 0.00
C ASP A 13 0.28 23.82 1.49
N LEU A 14 -0.58 24.79 1.81
CA LEU A 14 -1.08 25.01 3.17
C LEU A 14 -1.85 23.78 3.68
N ILE A 15 -2.81 23.27 2.90
CA ILE A 15 -3.56 22.06 3.27
C ILE A 15 -2.62 20.84 3.42
N ALA A 16 -1.61 20.71 2.57
CA ALA A 16 -0.62 19.63 2.70
C ALA A 16 0.21 19.77 3.99
N ALA A 17 0.52 20.99 4.43
CA ALA A 17 1.20 21.24 5.69
C ALA A 17 0.32 20.87 6.90
N GLU A 18 -0.96 21.25 6.88
CA GLU A 18 -1.94 20.88 7.89
C GLU A 18 -2.08 19.35 7.99
N ARG A 19 -2.14 18.65 6.85
CA ARG A 19 -2.21 17.17 6.81
C ARG A 19 -1.00 16.50 7.45
N ARG A 20 0.21 17.06 7.28
CA ARG A 20 1.43 16.55 7.92
C ARG A 20 1.43 16.72 9.44
N GLN A 21 0.58 17.61 9.96
CA GLN A 21 0.41 17.83 11.40
C GLN A 21 -0.69 16.96 12.02
N LEU A 22 -1.41 16.15 11.21
CA LEU A 22 -2.42 15.25 11.74
C LEU A 22 -1.81 14.29 12.79
N PRO A 23 -2.55 13.93 13.84
CA PRO A 23 -2.04 13.07 14.90
C PRO A 23 -1.55 11.73 14.37
N TRP A 24 -0.37 11.34 14.83
CA TRP A 24 0.15 10.00 14.62
C TRP A 24 -0.49 9.06 15.63
N PHE A 25 -0.89 7.87 15.18
CA PHE A 25 -1.33 6.81 16.06
C PHE A 25 -0.28 5.69 16.10
N LYS A 26 -0.02 5.17 17.29
CA LYS A 26 0.92 4.08 17.47
C LYS A 26 0.22 2.74 17.21
N LEU A 27 0.65 2.03 16.18
CA LEU A 27 0.30 0.62 15.99
C LEU A 27 0.95 -0.21 17.10
N ARG A 28 0.11 -0.87 17.90
CA ARG A 28 0.56 -1.74 19.00
C ARG A 28 0.36 -3.22 18.70
N LYS A 29 -0.55 -3.52 17.79
CA LYS A 29 -0.89 -4.89 17.43
C LYS A 29 0.15 -5.47 16.48
N ASP A 30 0.46 -6.72 16.72
CA ASP A 30 1.42 -7.50 15.95
C ASP A 30 0.70 -8.20 14.80
N TYR A 31 0.45 -7.45 13.73
CA TYR A 31 -0.25 -7.98 12.56
C TYR A 31 0.62 -8.98 11.82
N VAL A 32 0.02 -10.10 11.43
CA VAL A 32 0.64 -11.13 10.59
C VAL A 32 -0.04 -11.13 9.23
N PHE A 33 0.76 -11.31 8.19
CA PHE A 33 0.35 -11.36 6.80
C PHE A 33 0.88 -12.63 6.16
N GLU A 34 0.13 -13.19 5.21
CA GLU A 34 0.63 -14.31 4.41
C GLU A 34 1.41 -13.76 3.21
N SER A 35 2.53 -14.39 2.86
CA SER A 35 3.34 -14.02 1.70
C SER A 35 3.90 -15.27 1.00
N GLU A 36 4.43 -15.10 -0.21
CA GLU A 36 5.08 -16.18 -0.98
C GLU A 36 6.20 -16.88 -0.21
N ALA A 37 6.90 -16.15 0.68
CA ALA A 37 7.99 -16.66 1.50
C ALA A 37 7.52 -17.21 2.87
N GLY A 38 6.20 -17.31 3.08
CA GLY A 38 5.59 -17.66 4.37
C GLY A 38 5.08 -16.44 5.15
N PRO A 39 4.61 -16.63 6.39
CA PRO A 39 4.05 -15.55 7.21
C PRO A 39 5.08 -14.46 7.52
N LYS A 40 4.65 -13.19 7.48
CA LYS A 40 5.43 -12.02 7.86
C LYS A 40 4.69 -11.17 8.88
N ARG A 41 5.39 -10.62 9.86
CA ARG A 41 4.84 -9.61 10.78
C ARG A 41 4.90 -8.23 10.14
N LEU A 42 4.13 -7.26 10.66
CA LEU A 42 4.16 -5.87 10.17
C LEU A 42 5.57 -5.29 10.15
N GLY A 43 6.38 -5.56 11.20
CA GLY A 43 7.77 -5.11 11.26
C GLY A 43 8.65 -5.69 10.15
N ASP A 44 8.39 -6.92 9.72
CA ASP A 44 9.15 -7.58 8.66
C ASP A 44 8.89 -6.94 7.28
N LEU A 45 7.73 -6.29 7.10
CA LEU A 45 7.39 -5.58 5.86
C LEU A 45 8.26 -4.34 5.62
N PHE A 46 8.93 -3.83 6.65
CA PHE A 46 9.89 -2.73 6.49
C PHE A 46 11.14 -3.17 5.73
N ALA A 47 11.47 -4.46 5.69
CA ALA A 47 12.60 -5.01 4.93
C ALA A 47 13.92 -4.23 5.15
N GLY A 48 14.20 -3.83 6.40
CA GLY A 48 15.39 -3.08 6.79
C GLY A 48 15.35 -1.57 6.51
N LYS A 49 14.22 -1.02 6.09
CA LYS A 49 13.99 0.42 5.86
C LYS A 49 13.38 1.10 7.09
N SER A 50 13.55 2.42 7.22
CA SER A 50 12.92 3.17 8.33
C SER A 50 11.44 3.49 8.11
N GLN A 51 10.97 3.43 6.86
CA GLN A 51 9.60 3.80 6.48
C GLN A 51 8.93 2.71 5.64
N LEU A 52 7.61 2.58 5.79
CA LEU A 52 6.77 1.64 5.06
C LEU A 52 5.56 2.36 4.47
N ILE A 53 5.34 2.17 3.17
CA ILE A 53 4.10 2.51 2.47
C ILE A 53 3.33 1.21 2.25
N VAL A 54 2.08 1.19 2.70
CA VAL A 54 1.14 0.08 2.44
C VAL A 54 0.08 0.56 1.47
N TYR A 55 -0.03 -0.11 0.32
CA TYR A 55 -1.10 0.14 -0.64
C TYR A 55 -2.19 -0.94 -0.50
N HIS A 56 -3.41 -0.53 -0.15
CA HIS A 56 -4.55 -1.43 -0.01
C HIS A 56 -5.20 -1.67 -1.37
N PHE A 57 -4.98 -2.86 -1.92
CA PHE A 57 -5.59 -3.31 -3.15
C PHE A 57 -6.99 -3.85 -2.85
N MET A 58 -8.01 -3.27 -3.49
CA MET A 58 -9.40 -3.69 -3.35
C MET A 58 -9.62 -5.02 -4.06
N MET A 59 -9.49 -6.10 -3.28
CA MET A 59 -9.78 -7.47 -3.69
C MET A 59 -10.33 -8.21 -2.48
N THR A 60 -11.55 -8.74 -2.63
CA THR A 60 -12.25 -9.49 -1.59
C THR A 60 -12.21 -11.00 -1.88
N PRO A 61 -12.32 -11.85 -0.85
CA PRO A 61 -12.25 -13.30 -1.00
C PRO A 61 -13.32 -13.82 -1.96
N GLY A 62 -12.97 -14.75 -2.85
CA GLY A 62 -13.90 -15.37 -3.79
C GLY A 62 -14.45 -14.44 -4.87
N CYS A 63 -13.92 -13.22 -4.99
CA CYS A 63 -14.36 -12.27 -6.00
C CYS A 63 -13.61 -12.52 -7.31
N ASP A 64 -14.31 -12.56 -8.44
CA ASP A 64 -13.68 -12.57 -9.77
C ASP A 64 -13.35 -11.15 -10.26
N HIS A 65 -14.04 -10.15 -9.72
CA HIS A 65 -13.77 -8.76 -10.04
C HIS A 65 -12.46 -8.28 -9.40
N ARG A 66 -11.68 -7.52 -10.16
CA ARG A 66 -10.44 -6.89 -9.71
C ARG A 66 -10.61 -5.39 -9.91
N CYS A 67 -10.36 -4.60 -8.87
CA CYS A 67 -10.59 -3.16 -8.95
C CYS A 67 -9.73 -2.53 -10.06
N HIS A 68 -10.37 -2.01 -11.10
CA HIS A 68 -9.68 -1.42 -12.25
C HIS A 68 -8.73 -0.29 -11.85
N GLY A 69 -9.14 0.56 -10.90
CA GLY A 69 -8.30 1.66 -10.40
C GLY A 69 -7.07 1.15 -9.64
N CYS A 70 -7.23 0.10 -8.84
CA CYS A 70 -6.10 -0.52 -8.15
C CYS A 70 -5.13 -1.19 -9.13
N SER A 71 -5.66 -1.90 -10.14
CA SER A 71 -4.83 -2.52 -11.18
C SER A 71 -4.04 -1.48 -11.97
N PHE A 72 -4.72 -0.40 -12.40
CA PHE A 72 -4.07 0.70 -13.11
C PHE A 72 -2.94 1.33 -12.29
N LEU A 73 -3.15 1.57 -11.00
CA LEU A 73 -2.07 2.08 -10.14
C LEU A 73 -0.94 1.06 -9.98
N ALA A 74 -1.27 -0.20 -9.75
CA ALA A 74 -0.32 -1.28 -9.53
C ALA A 74 0.66 -1.48 -10.71
N ASP A 75 0.20 -1.27 -11.95
CA ASP A 75 1.05 -1.31 -13.16
C ASP A 75 2.25 -0.34 -13.10
N HIS A 76 2.16 0.72 -12.31
CA HIS A 76 3.20 1.75 -12.20
C HIS A 76 4.13 1.55 -10.99
N ILE A 77 3.76 0.66 -10.05
CA ILE A 77 4.48 0.51 -8.79
C ILE A 77 5.93 0.08 -9.04
N ASP A 78 6.15 -0.96 -9.85
CA ASP A 78 7.49 -1.54 -10.02
C ASP A 78 8.51 -0.55 -10.55
N GLY A 79 8.10 0.32 -11.50
CA GLY A 79 8.98 1.36 -12.04
C GLY A 79 9.36 2.41 -11.01
N ALA A 80 8.43 2.82 -10.14
CA ALA A 80 8.69 3.81 -9.09
C ALA A 80 9.39 3.22 -7.86
N ASN A 81 9.17 1.93 -7.57
CA ASN A 81 9.58 1.28 -6.31
C ASN A 81 11.11 1.35 -6.07
N GLN A 82 11.92 1.31 -7.13
CA GLN A 82 13.38 1.46 -7.00
C GLN A 82 13.78 2.79 -6.34
N HIS A 83 13.06 3.88 -6.65
CA HIS A 83 13.35 5.19 -6.09
C HIS A 83 12.97 5.25 -4.61
N LEU A 84 11.83 4.65 -4.23
CA LEU A 84 11.43 4.54 -2.82
C LEU A 84 12.51 3.83 -1.99
N LYS A 85 13.05 2.72 -2.49
CA LYS A 85 14.11 1.97 -1.80
C LYS A 85 15.40 2.79 -1.61
N HIS A 86 15.75 3.65 -2.56
CA HIS A 86 16.88 4.59 -2.45
C HIS A 86 16.63 5.72 -1.44
N HIS A 87 15.36 6.05 -1.17
CA HIS A 87 14.96 7.03 -0.15
C HIS A 87 14.60 6.40 1.20
N ASP A 88 15.09 5.19 1.45
CA ASP A 88 14.87 4.44 2.69
C ASP A 88 13.39 4.15 3.01
N VAL A 89 12.61 3.86 1.95
CA VAL A 89 11.19 3.51 2.05
C VAL A 89 10.96 2.12 1.42
N SER A 90 10.24 1.27 2.14
CA SER A 90 9.66 0.04 1.60
C SER A 90 8.22 0.28 1.15
N LEU A 91 7.80 -0.40 0.08
CA LEU A 91 6.41 -0.40 -0.38
C LEU A 91 5.92 -1.84 -0.48
N VAL A 92 4.73 -2.08 0.08
CA VAL A 92 4.03 -3.36 0.00
C VAL A 92 2.59 -3.14 -0.45
N VAL A 93 2.09 -4.04 -1.27
CA VAL A 93 0.67 -4.12 -1.61
C VAL A 93 0.00 -5.14 -0.68
N VAL A 94 -1.17 -4.80 -0.15
CA VAL A 94 -1.96 -5.68 0.71
C VAL A 94 -3.36 -5.86 0.15
N ALA A 95 -3.89 -7.08 0.23
CA ALA A 95 -5.30 -7.35 -0.06
C ALA A 95 -5.89 -8.28 1.00
N ARG A 96 -7.16 -8.06 1.35
CA ARG A 96 -7.92 -8.94 2.24
C ARG A 96 -8.57 -10.07 1.44
N ALA A 97 -7.74 -10.85 0.77
CA ALA A 97 -8.11 -12.03 -0.02
C ALA A 97 -7.06 -13.14 0.19
N PRO A 98 -7.43 -14.43 0.11
CA PRO A 98 -6.49 -15.53 0.28
C PRO A 98 -5.28 -15.39 -0.64
N LEU A 99 -4.09 -15.74 -0.15
CA LEU A 99 -2.86 -15.68 -0.96
C LEU A 99 -2.99 -16.49 -2.25
N ALA A 100 -3.71 -17.62 -2.21
CA ALA A 100 -4.00 -18.46 -3.37
C ALA A 100 -4.77 -17.75 -4.49
N GLU A 101 -5.51 -16.68 -4.19
CA GLU A 101 -6.21 -15.85 -5.19
C GLU A 101 -5.34 -14.69 -5.68
N ILE A 102 -4.49 -14.15 -4.81
CA ILE A 102 -3.60 -13.02 -5.09
C ILE A 102 -2.49 -13.42 -6.06
N LEU A 103 -1.80 -14.54 -5.81
CA LEU A 103 -0.59 -14.91 -6.56
C LEU A 103 -0.84 -15.17 -8.05
N PRO A 104 -1.88 -15.91 -8.46
CA PRO A 104 -2.18 -16.09 -9.88
C PRO A 104 -2.44 -14.75 -10.58
N TYR A 105 -3.10 -13.82 -9.89
CA TYR A 105 -3.38 -12.49 -10.44
C TYR A 105 -2.10 -11.67 -10.59
N LYS A 106 -1.27 -11.60 -9.55
CA LYS A 106 0.05 -10.95 -9.58
C LYS A 106 0.92 -11.52 -10.71
N GLN A 107 0.98 -12.85 -10.82
CA GLN A 107 1.75 -13.54 -11.86
C GLN A 107 1.23 -13.19 -13.26
N ARG A 108 -0.08 -13.23 -13.48
CA ARG A 108 -0.70 -12.87 -14.76
C ARG A 108 -0.38 -11.44 -15.19
N MET A 109 -0.34 -10.52 -14.23
CA MET A 109 -0.01 -9.11 -14.47
C MET A 109 1.50 -8.85 -14.59
N GLY A 110 2.34 -9.81 -14.24
CA GLY A 110 3.80 -9.68 -14.30
C GLY A 110 4.40 -8.75 -13.24
N TRP A 111 3.65 -8.42 -12.19
CA TRP A 111 4.08 -7.52 -11.12
C TRP A 111 5.11 -8.18 -10.20
N LYS A 112 6.10 -7.38 -9.77
CA LYS A 112 7.26 -7.83 -9.00
C LYS A 112 7.31 -7.30 -7.58
N PHE A 113 6.53 -6.27 -7.27
CA PHE A 113 6.42 -5.72 -5.92
C PHE A 113 5.99 -6.78 -4.89
N ASP A 114 6.31 -6.52 -3.63
CA ASP A 114 5.88 -7.36 -2.52
C ASP A 114 4.36 -7.22 -2.35
N TRP A 115 3.64 -8.35 -2.42
CA TRP A 115 2.21 -8.41 -2.17
C TRP A 115 1.96 -9.43 -1.06
N VAL A 116 1.31 -8.98 0.01
CA VAL A 116 0.94 -9.82 1.14
C VAL A 116 -0.58 -9.89 1.32
N SER A 117 -1.06 -11.01 1.85
CA SER A 117 -2.46 -11.16 2.24
C SER A 117 -2.66 -10.76 3.69
N SER A 118 -3.69 -9.96 3.95
CA SER A 118 -4.21 -9.70 5.30
C SER A 118 -5.44 -10.56 5.62
N TYR A 119 -5.75 -11.60 4.83
CA TYR A 119 -7.02 -12.32 4.93
C TYR A 119 -7.28 -12.92 6.32
N ALA A 120 -6.25 -13.48 6.97
CA ALA A 120 -6.32 -14.05 8.31
C ALA A 120 -6.04 -13.01 9.43
N SER A 121 -6.06 -11.71 9.12
CA SER A 121 -5.72 -10.61 10.00
C SER A 121 -6.81 -9.54 9.99
N ASP A 122 -6.95 -8.80 11.07
CA ASP A 122 -7.87 -7.65 11.16
C ASP A 122 -7.25 -6.32 10.75
N PHE A 123 -6.01 -6.33 10.24
CA PHE A 123 -5.27 -5.15 9.81
C PHE A 123 -6.10 -4.16 8.97
N ASN A 124 -6.82 -4.66 7.97
CA ASN A 124 -7.68 -3.84 7.11
C ASN A 124 -8.82 -3.17 7.87
N PHE A 125 -9.47 -3.90 8.79
CA PHE A 125 -10.56 -3.35 9.59
C PHE A 125 -10.08 -2.29 10.58
N ASP A 126 -8.95 -2.55 11.26
CA ASP A 126 -8.36 -1.63 12.22
C ASP A 126 -7.88 -0.33 11.54
N LEU A 127 -7.45 -0.42 10.28
CA LEU A 127 -7.02 0.72 9.46
C LEU A 127 -8.18 1.37 8.70
N GLN A 128 -9.41 0.83 8.83
CA GLN A 128 -10.63 1.33 8.20
C GLN A 128 -10.59 1.32 6.65
N VAL A 129 -10.05 0.25 6.05
CA VAL A 129 -9.93 0.06 4.59
C VAL A 129 -10.43 -1.30 4.11
#